data_AF-A0A2V8HTC7-F1
#
_entry.id   AF-A0A2V8HTC7-F1
#
_cell.length_a   1.000
_cell.length_b   1.000
_cell.length_c   1.000
_cell.angle_alpha   90.00
_cell.angle_beta   90.00
_cell.angle_gamma   90.00
#
_symmetry.space_group_name_H-M   'P 1'
#
loop_
_entity.id
_entity.type
_entity.pdbx_description
1 polymer ?
#
loop_
_entity_poly.entity_id
_entity_poly.type
_entity_poly.pdbx_seq_one_letter_code
_entity_poly.pdbx_strand_id
1 'polypeptide(L)'
;MFGGVGLYRGDLFFAIVARDVLYLKVDDETRGSFERIGSRPFRPYPDRPGSMQYYDVPLAVLEDADDLLRRARGAVAAAQRGGEKKSTRRRR
;
A
#
# COMPACT_ATOMS: atom_id res chain seq x y z
N MET A 1 -4.36 13.59 11.25
CA MET A 1 -5.18 13.00 10.16
C MET A 1 -4.50 13.34 8.85
N PHE A 2 -4.03 12.33 8.12
CA PHE A 2 -3.53 12.54 6.76
C PHE A 2 -4.72 13.02 5.95
N GLY A 3 -4.65 14.21 5.34
CA GLY A 3 -5.73 14.80 4.54
C GLY A 3 -5.95 14.03 3.23
N GLY A 4 -6.27 12.75 3.35
CA GLY A 4 -6.43 11.79 2.28
C GLY A 4 -7.48 10.74 2.66
N VAL A 5 -7.80 9.88 1.70
CA VAL A 5 -8.85 8.87 1.80
C VAL A 5 -8.21 7.51 2.05
N GLY A 6 -8.73 6.80 3.05
CA GLY A 6 -8.36 5.42 3.31
C GLY A 6 -9.24 4.43 2.56
N LEU A 7 -8.64 3.45 1.88
CA LEU A 7 -9.36 2.40 1.18
C LEU A 7 -9.31 1.08 1.95
N TYR A 8 -10.49 0.48 2.10
CA TYR A 8 -10.71 -0.71 2.92
C TYR A 8 -11.43 -1.79 2.12
N ARG A 9 -11.06 -3.05 2.39
CA ARG A 9 -11.82 -4.23 1.96
C ARG A 9 -12.21 -5.01 3.20
N GLY A 10 -13.45 -4.81 3.67
CA GLY A 10 -13.83 -5.21 5.03
C GLY A 10 -12.96 -4.45 6.05
N ASP A 11 -12.32 -5.17 6.96
CA ASP A 11 -11.43 -4.59 7.98
C ASP A 11 -9.99 -4.36 7.50
N LEU A 12 -9.69 -4.68 6.24
CA LEU A 12 -8.34 -4.63 5.69
C LEU A 12 -8.05 -3.27 5.08
N PHE A 13 -7.20 -2.51 5.74
CA PHE A 13 -6.64 -1.27 5.21
C PHE A 13 -5.53 -1.56 4.21
N PHE A 14 -5.83 -1.39 2.92
CA PHE A 14 -4.96 -1.84 1.83
C PHE A 14 -4.47 -0.71 0.91
N ALA A 15 -5.06 0.48 0.98
CA ALA A 15 -4.62 1.60 0.14
C ALA A 15 -4.97 2.97 0.74
N ILE A 16 -4.29 4.00 0.24
CA ILE A 16 -4.43 5.39 0.67
C ILE A 16 -4.45 6.25 -0.59
N VAL A 17 -5.38 7.19 -0.69
CA VAL A 17 -5.34 8.25 -1.69
C VAL A 17 -4.96 9.54 -0.98
N ALA A 18 -3.84 10.15 -1.35
CA ALA A 18 -3.38 11.38 -0.73
C ALA A 18 -2.71 12.27 -1.78
N ARG A 19 -3.03 13.56 -1.77
CA ARG A 19 -2.48 14.54 -2.74
C ARG A 19 -2.65 14.06 -4.19
N ASP A 20 -3.83 13.51 -4.50
CA ASP A 20 -4.20 12.97 -5.81
C ASP A 20 -3.38 11.76 -6.29
N VAL A 21 -2.65 11.12 -5.38
CA VAL A 21 -1.87 9.91 -5.66
C VAL A 21 -2.47 8.72 -4.94
N LEU A 22 -2.70 7.64 -5.67
CA LEU A 22 -3.07 6.34 -5.11
C LEU A 22 -1.81 5.64 -4.61
N TYR A 23 -1.84 5.22 -3.35
CA TYR A 23 -0.82 4.41 -2.72
C TYR A 23 -1.39 3.05 -2.33
N LEU A 24 -0.78 1.98 -2.80
CA LEU A 24 -1.17 0.61 -2.46
C LEU A 24 -0.27 0.06 -1.36
N LYS A 25 -0.83 -0.78 -0.49
CA LYS A 25 -0.05 -1.51 0.50
C LYS A 25 0.84 -2.52 -0.21
N VAL A 26 2.08 -2.57 0.24
CA VAL A 26 3.13 -3.43 -0.27
C VAL A 26 3.74 -4.16 0.91
N ASP A 27 4.23 -5.37 0.67
CA ASP A 27 5.02 -6.14 1.63
C ASP A 27 6.33 -6.61 0.98
N ASP A 28 7.12 -7.40 1.69
CA ASP A 28 8.43 -7.83 1.19
C ASP A 28 8.35 -8.66 -0.11
N GLU A 29 7.23 -9.35 -0.35
CA GLU A 29 7.00 -10.11 -1.59
C GLU A 29 6.66 -9.20 -2.78
N THR A 30 5.84 -8.19 -2.54
CA THR A 30 5.34 -7.30 -3.61
C THR A 30 6.27 -6.11 -3.85
N ARG A 31 7.16 -5.75 -2.91
CA ARG A 31 8.03 -4.58 -2.98
C ARG A 31 8.89 -4.52 -4.23
N GLY A 32 9.53 -5.63 -4.59
CA GLY A 32 10.40 -5.66 -5.77
C GLY A 32 9.67 -5.33 -7.07
N SER A 33 8.36 -5.61 -7.17
CA SER A 33 7.56 -5.26 -8.35
C SER A 33 7.22 -3.77 -8.44
N PHE A 34 7.12 -3.08 -7.30
CA PHE A 34 6.87 -1.64 -7.23
C PHE A 34 8.17 -0.85 -7.45
N GLU A 35 9.28 -1.30 -6.88
CA GLU A 35 10.58 -0.65 -7.10
C GLU A 35 11.03 -0.69 -8.57
N ARG A 36 10.74 -1.80 -9.28
CA ARG A 36 11.06 -1.93 -10.72
C ARG A 36 10.31 -0.96 -11.62
N ILE A 37 9.10 -0.54 -11.23
CA ILE A 37 8.31 0.44 -11.99
C ILE A 37 8.58 1.88 -11.53
N GLY A 38 9.60 2.08 -10.68
CA GLY A 38 9.97 3.40 -10.18
C GLY A 38 9.05 3.95 -9.09
N SER A 39 8.15 3.14 -8.53
CA SER A 39 7.29 3.57 -7.43
C SER A 39 8.11 3.90 -6.19
N ARG A 40 7.63 4.91 -5.48
CA ARG A 40 8.19 5.51 -4.28
C ARG A 40 7.32 5.21 -3.06
N PRO A 41 7.95 5.01 -1.89
CA PRO A 41 7.20 4.81 -0.67
C PRO A 41 6.46 6.09 -0.25
N PHE A 42 5.28 5.91 0.33
CA PHE A 42 4.47 6.97 0.91
C PHE A 42 5.20 7.63 2.08
N ARG A 43 5.58 8.91 1.92
CA ARG A 43 6.26 9.71 2.93
C ARG A 43 5.45 10.97 3.22
N PRO A 44 4.48 10.92 4.15
CA PRO A 44 3.64 12.08 4.46
C PRO A 44 4.37 13.18 5.21
N TYR A 45 5.44 12.84 5.94
CA TYR A 45 6.30 13.79 6.65
C TYR A 45 7.76 13.54 6.24
N PRO A 46 8.52 14.56 5.83
CA PRO A 46 9.92 14.40 5.46
C PRO A 46 10.80 14.03 6.67
N ASP A 47 10.48 14.53 7.86
CA ASP A 47 11.30 14.39 9.07
C ASP A 47 10.90 13.21 9.95
N ARG A 48 9.83 12.49 9.59
CA ARG A 48 9.44 11.25 10.27
C ARG A 48 9.49 10.09 9.28
N PRO A 49 10.40 9.13 9.44
CA PRO A 49 10.34 7.87 8.71
C PRO A 49 9.12 7.09 9.21
N GLY A 50 7.95 7.45 8.67
CA GLY A 50 6.74 6.66 8.83
C GLY A 50 6.89 5.42 7.96
N SER A 51 7.38 4.33 8.53
CA SER A 51 7.55 3.01 7.91
C SER A 51 6.21 2.36 7.56
N MET A 52 5.35 3.05 6.82
CA MET A 52 4.14 2.49 6.27
C MET A 52 4.48 2.02 4.85
N GLN A 53 4.45 0.70 4.64
CA GLN A 53 4.76 0.07 3.36
C GLN A 53 3.62 0.33 2.37
N TYR A 54 3.44 1.57 1.95
CA TYR A 54 2.58 1.93 0.83
C TYR A 54 3.44 2.57 -0.26
N TYR A 55 3.17 2.22 -1.51
CA TYR A 55 3.90 2.73 -2.68
C TYR A 55 2.93 3.37 -3.63
N ASP A 56 3.33 4.46 -4.29
CA ASP A 56 2.48 5.09 -5.28
C ASP A 56 2.27 4.17 -6.49
N VAL A 57 1.09 4.32 -7.09
CA VAL A 57 0.71 3.65 -8.33
C VAL A 57 0.91 4.64 -9.47
N PRO A 58 1.87 4.38 -10.38
CA PRO A 58 2.09 5.25 -11.54
C PRO A 58 0.87 5.29 -12.45
N LEU A 59 0.71 6.39 -13.20
CA LEU A 59 -0.41 6.56 -14.13
C LEU A 59 -0.54 5.42 -15.13
N ALA A 60 0.57 4.93 -15.68
CA ALA A 60 0.58 3.80 -16.62
C ALA A 60 -0.07 2.53 -16.05
N VAL A 61 -0.01 2.34 -14.73
CA VAL A 61 -0.69 1.24 -14.05
C VAL A 61 -2.16 1.57 -13.81
N LEU A 62 -2.49 2.83 -13.50
CA LEU A 62 -3.89 3.28 -13.33
C LEU A 62 -4.70 3.17 -14.63
N GLU A 63 -4.07 3.38 -15.78
CA GLU A 63 -4.69 3.29 -17.11
C GLU A 63 -4.88 1.84 -17.60
N ASP A 64 -4.15 0.88 -17.01
CA ASP A 64 -4.32 -0.56 -17.26
C ASP A 64 -5.17 -1.18 -16.14
N ALA A 65 -6.46 -1.37 -16.42
CA ALA A 65 -7.40 -1.93 -15.45
C ALA A 65 -6.99 -3.32 -14.93
N ASP A 66 -6.38 -4.16 -15.77
CA ASP A 66 -5.93 -5.49 -15.38
C ASP A 66 -4.69 -5.42 -14.49
N ASP A 67 -3.73 -4.55 -14.80
CA ASP A 67 -2.54 -4.35 -13.96
C ASP A 67 -2.89 -3.72 -12.61
N LEU A 68 -3.77 -2.72 -12.62
CA LEU A 68 -4.30 -2.12 -11.41
C LEU A 68 -4.98 -3.16 -10.53
N LEU A 69 -5.83 -4.02 -11.11
CA LEU A 69 -6.55 -5.05 -10.37
C LEU A 69 -5.60 -6.11 -9.79
N ARG A 70 -4.59 -6.53 -10.55
CA ARG A 70 -3.54 -7.46 -10.05
C ARG A 70 -2.83 -6.88 -8.82
N ARG A 71 -2.43 -5.60 -8.90
CA ARG A 71 -1.71 -4.93 -7.80
C ARG A 71 -2.61 -4.66 -6.61
N ALA A 72 -3.85 -4.24 -6.82
CA ALA A 72 -4.83 -4.04 -5.75
C ALA A 72 -5.12 -5.36 -5.00
N ARG A 73 -5.25 -6.48 -5.71
CA ARG A 73 -5.37 -7.82 -5.10
C ARG A 73 -4.13 -8.17 -4.28
N GLY A 74 -2.93 -7.90 -4.81
CA GLY A 74 -1.67 -8.04 -4.07
C GLY A 74 -1.63 -7.20 -2.79
N ALA A 75 -2.11 -5.97 -2.84
CA ALA A 75 -2.18 -5.07 -1.69
C ALA A 75 -3.15 -5.57 -0.60
N VAL A 76 -4.29 -6.14 -0.99
CA VAL A 76 -5.21 -6.80 -0.05
C VAL A 76 -4.54 -8.00 0.61
N ALA A 77 -3.84 -8.84 -0.16
CA ALA A 77 -3.12 -10.00 0.39
C ALA A 77 -2.00 -9.56 1.36
N ALA A 78 -1.26 -8.51 1.02
CA ALA A 78 -0.27 -7.89 1.90
C ALA A 78 -0.92 -7.33 3.19
N ALA A 79 -2.13 -6.78 3.10
CA ALA A 79 -2.88 -6.29 4.25
C ALA A 79 -3.31 -7.43 5.19
N GLN A 80 -3.77 -8.55 4.62
CA GLN A 80 -4.12 -9.77 5.38
C GLN A 80 -2.91 -10.30 6.15
N ARG A 81 -1.78 -10.52 5.46
CA ARG A 81 -0.53 -11.00 6.08
C ARG A 81 -0.03 -10.04 7.16
N GLY A 82 -0.17 -8.73 6.94
CA GLY A 82 0.19 -7.71 7.94
C GLY A 82 -0.69 -7.75 9.19
N GLY A 83 -1.99 -8.02 9.04
CA GLY A 83 -2.93 -8.21 10.16
C GLY A 83 -2.62 -9.46 10.99
N GLU A 84 -2.33 -10.58 10.33
CA GLU A 84 -1.95 -11.84 10.98
C GLU A 84 -0.66 -11.70 11.80
N LYS A 85 0.37 -11.05 11.24
CA LYS A 85 1.63 -10.74 11.93
C LYS A 85 1.43 -9.84 13.16
N LYS A 86 0.41 -8.97 13.15
CA LYS A 86 0.11 -8.06 14.27
C LYS A 86 -0.67 -8.76 15.39
N SER A 87 -1.55 -9.69 15.03
CA SER A 87 -2.29 -10.53 15.97
C SER A 87 -1.37 -11.47 16.77
N THR A 88 -0.39 -12.09 16.10
CA THR A 88 0.62 -12.96 16.74
C THR A 88 1.58 -12.20 17.65
N ARG A 89 1.95 -10.95 17.32
CA ARG A 89 2.81 -10.11 18.16
C ARG A 89 2.12 -9.57 19.42
N ARG A 90 0.79 -9.48 19.42
CA ARG A 90 -0.01 -8.99 20.55
C ARG A 90 -0.38 -10.10 21.55
N ARG A 91 -0.10 -11.36 21.21
CA ARG A 91 -0.32 -12.55 22.06
C ARG A 91 0.95 -13.08 22.76
N ARG A 92 2.10 -12.45 22.53
CA ARG A 92 3.35 -12.68 23.28
C ARG A 92 3.57 -11.55 24.27
#